data_AF-A0A3P9D7L5-F1
#
_entry.id   AF-A0A3P9D7L5-F1
#
_cell.length_a   1.000
_cell.length_b   1.000
_cell.length_c   1.000
_cell.angle_alpha   90.00
_cell.angle_beta   90.00
_cell.angle_gamma   90.00
#
_symmetry.space_group_name_H-M   'P 1'
#
loop_
_entity.id
_entity.type
_entity.pdbx_description
1 polymer ?
#
loop_
_entity_poly.entity_id
_entity_poly.type
_entity_poly.pdbx_seq_one_letter_code
_entity_poly.pdbx_strand_id
1 'polypeptide(L)'
;NSTTYTLPPPKPKMYISKYREAIVLENKYKNEHRTMVPRTVKAPSHREMCPQRPEGEKPEHTFRKKPEHTGMKKVMAQPACVDTRKGDKQIVPGYLRRRKAEKEKAKQDNDAWLTKQQETVKPLAEQEKQNILQGLKRRFNELNFEYQSLPFTISPSQHKKYNYKMFLEEAMSQVEKDIALFEEHKYIYTSDAFHCFLKNNL
;
A
#
# COMPACT_ATOMS: atom_id res chain seq x y z
N ASN A 1 -0.25 -5.31 -47.95
CA ASN A 1 -0.48 -4.26 -46.93
C ASN A 1 -0.46 -4.90 -45.56
N SER A 2 0.71 -4.98 -44.95
CA SER A 2 0.93 -5.57 -43.63
C SER A 2 0.50 -4.58 -42.55
N THR A 3 -0.57 -4.92 -41.82
CA THR A 3 -1.11 -4.14 -40.71
C THR A 3 -0.17 -4.27 -39.51
N THR A 4 0.66 -3.26 -39.26
CA THR A 4 1.51 -3.19 -38.06
C THR A 4 0.64 -2.80 -36.86
N TYR A 5 0.38 -3.74 -35.96
CA TYR A 5 -0.28 -3.47 -34.68
C TYR A 5 0.66 -2.71 -33.75
N THR A 6 0.44 -1.41 -33.61
CA THR A 6 1.17 -0.55 -32.68
C THR A 6 0.66 -0.83 -31.26
N LEU A 7 1.43 -1.57 -30.46
CA LEU A 7 1.08 -1.85 -29.07
C LEU A 7 1.17 -0.56 -28.24
N PRO A 8 0.22 -0.33 -27.30
CA PRO A 8 0.26 0.83 -26.43
C PRO A 8 1.50 0.77 -25.51
N PRO A 9 2.09 1.93 -25.16
CA PRO A 9 3.29 1.97 -24.34
C PRO A 9 3.05 1.31 -22.97
N PRO A 10 4.03 0.55 -22.45
CA PRO A 10 3.91 -0.10 -21.15
C PRO A 10 3.75 0.93 -20.05
N LYS A 11 2.85 0.67 -19.10
CA LYS A 11 2.58 1.57 -17.97
C LYS A 11 3.88 1.81 -17.18
N PRO A 12 4.19 3.06 -16.79
CA PRO A 12 5.36 3.34 -15.98
C PRO A 12 5.24 2.66 -14.61
N LYS A 13 6.38 2.20 -14.07
CA LYS A 13 6.43 1.62 -12.72
C LYS A 13 5.93 2.65 -11.70
N MET A 14 5.03 2.24 -10.81
CA MET A 14 4.54 3.11 -9.73
C MET A 14 5.71 3.62 -8.87
N TYR A 15 5.65 4.90 -8.51
CA TYR A 15 6.62 5.49 -7.59
C TYR A 15 6.54 4.81 -6.23
N ILE A 16 7.66 4.22 -5.78
CA ILE A 16 7.82 3.69 -4.43
C ILE A 16 8.68 4.69 -3.66
N SER A 17 8.10 5.31 -2.63
CA SER A 17 8.80 6.23 -1.72
C SER A 17 10.04 5.56 -1.12
N LYS A 18 11.19 6.25 -1.15
CA LYS A 18 12.41 5.86 -0.41
C LYS A 18 12.20 5.90 1.11
N TYR A 19 11.14 6.59 1.55
CA TYR A 19 10.71 6.72 2.93
C TYR A 19 9.46 5.85 3.11
N ARG A 20 9.57 4.54 2.89
CA ARG A 20 8.66 3.63 3.58
C ARG A 20 9.13 3.58 5.02
N GLU A 21 8.23 3.81 5.97
CA GLU A 21 8.44 3.34 7.32
C GLU A 21 8.62 1.82 7.18
N ALA A 22 9.85 1.33 7.32
CA ALA A 22 10.00 -0.08 7.64
C ALA A 22 9.13 -0.26 8.87
N ILE A 23 8.05 -1.05 8.76
CA ILE A 23 7.37 -1.53 9.95
C ILE A 23 8.51 -2.22 10.70
N VAL A 24 8.99 -1.56 11.75
CA VAL A 24 9.86 -2.18 12.73
C VAL A 24 8.91 -3.17 13.39
N LEU A 25 8.70 -4.31 12.73
CA LEU A 25 8.50 -5.56 13.45
C LEU A 25 9.73 -5.59 14.33
N GLU A 26 9.56 -5.16 15.57
CA GLU A 26 10.51 -5.44 16.62
C GLU A 26 10.77 -6.93 16.49
N ASN A 27 11.91 -7.27 15.89
CA ASN A 27 12.50 -8.56 16.06
C ASN A 27 12.85 -8.61 17.53
N LYS A 28 11.85 -8.90 18.38
CA LYS A 28 12.09 -9.55 19.66
C LYS A 28 13.02 -10.68 19.29
N TYR A 29 14.28 -10.55 19.68
CA TYR A 29 15.31 -11.57 19.48
C TYR A 29 14.64 -12.94 19.61
N LYS A 30 14.47 -13.63 18.47
CA LYS A 30 13.89 -14.96 18.46
C LYS A 30 14.95 -15.86 19.09
N ASN A 31 14.94 -15.94 20.42
CA ASN A 31 15.60 -17.03 21.10
C ASN A 31 14.79 -18.28 20.79
N GLU A 32 15.37 -19.20 20.02
CA GLU A 32 14.69 -20.34 19.39
C GLU A 32 14.04 -21.29 20.41
N HIS A 33 14.34 -21.16 21.70
CA HIS A 33 13.83 -22.03 22.77
C HIS A 33 13.10 -21.31 23.92
N ARG A 34 12.58 -20.09 23.70
CA ARG A 34 11.97 -19.32 24.80
C ARG A 34 10.70 -19.96 25.39
N THR A 35 9.95 -20.74 24.59
CA THR A 35 8.60 -21.17 25.00
C THR A 35 8.54 -22.63 25.45
N MET A 36 9.47 -23.50 25.02
CA MET A 36 9.58 -24.90 25.50
C MET A 36 11.05 -25.34 25.50
N VAL A 37 11.49 -26.00 26.57
CA VAL A 37 12.85 -26.58 26.72
C VAL A 37 13.06 -27.68 25.66
N PRO A 38 14.28 -27.88 25.11
CA PRO A 38 14.55 -28.96 24.17
C PRO A 38 14.12 -30.33 24.73
N ARG A 39 13.39 -31.12 23.94
CA ARG A 39 12.81 -32.43 24.34
C ARG A 39 13.86 -33.48 24.75
N THR A 40 15.12 -33.29 24.35
CA THR A 40 16.24 -34.16 24.72
C THR A 40 17.27 -33.38 25.52
N VAL A 41 17.49 -33.79 26.77
CA VAL A 41 18.64 -33.31 27.55
C VAL A 41 19.89 -33.93 26.94
N LYS A 42 20.68 -33.14 26.21
CA LYS A 42 22.04 -33.55 25.86
C LYS A 42 22.90 -33.35 27.11
N ALA A 43 23.41 -34.44 27.67
CA ALA A 43 24.40 -34.36 28.74
C ALA A 43 25.65 -33.62 28.21
N PRO A 44 26.13 -32.57 28.90
CA PRO A 44 27.30 -31.83 28.45
C PRO A 44 28.50 -32.75 28.28
N SER A 45 29.18 -32.64 27.14
CA SER A 45 30.43 -33.36 26.91
C SER A 45 31.50 -32.83 27.89
N HIS A 46 32.42 -33.68 28.37
CA HIS A 46 33.49 -33.28 29.30
C HIS A 46 34.28 -32.04 28.82
N ARG A 47 34.35 -31.80 27.50
CA ARG A 47 35.02 -30.64 26.91
C ARG A 47 34.29 -29.31 27.17
N GLU A 48 32.98 -29.34 27.41
CA GLU A 48 32.13 -28.18 27.71
C GLU A 48 32.17 -27.80 29.21
N MET A 49 32.56 -28.74 30.08
CA MET A 49 32.69 -28.53 31.52
C MET A 49 34.01 -27.84 31.92
N CYS A 50 34.99 -27.81 31.03
CA CYS A 50 36.25 -27.09 31.24
C CYS A 50 36.13 -25.65 30.69
N PRO A 51 36.38 -24.59 31.49
CA PRO A 51 36.39 -23.23 30.97
C PRO A 51 37.61 -23.05 30.06
N GLN A 52 37.44 -23.27 28.76
CA GLN A 52 38.35 -22.71 27.77
C GLN A 52 37.90 -21.26 27.55
N ARG A 53 38.81 -20.32 27.85
CA ARG A 53 38.60 -18.90 27.55
C ARG A 53 38.20 -18.81 26.08
N PRO A 54 37.00 -18.29 25.72
CA PRO A 54 36.68 -18.11 24.31
C PRO A 54 37.71 -17.15 23.73
N GLU A 55 38.44 -17.61 22.72
CA GLU A 55 39.28 -16.73 21.92
C GLU A 55 38.37 -15.84 21.09
N GLY A 56 37.91 -14.75 21.71
CA GLY A 56 37.42 -13.62 20.94
C GLY A 56 38.61 -13.05 20.19
N GLU A 57 38.63 -13.22 18.86
CA GLU A 57 39.51 -12.42 18.01
C GLU A 57 39.25 -10.95 18.34
N LYS A 58 40.24 -10.31 18.99
CA LYS A 58 40.21 -8.87 19.19
C LYS A 58 40.34 -8.26 17.80
N PRO A 59 39.44 -7.36 17.37
CA PRO A 59 39.60 -6.69 16.08
C PRO A 59 40.96 -5.97 16.09
N GLU A 60 41.78 -6.24 15.08
CA GLU A 60 43.05 -5.56 14.88
C GLU A 60 42.80 -4.06 14.82
N HIS A 61 43.20 -3.36 15.88
CA HIS A 61 43.23 -1.91 15.85
C HIS A 61 44.33 -1.52 14.86
N THR A 62 43.94 -0.95 13.72
CA THR A 62 44.90 -0.37 12.77
C THR A 62 45.75 0.66 13.52
N PHE A 63 47.00 0.27 13.82
CA PHE A 63 47.96 1.13 14.48
C PHE A 63 48.52 2.08 13.42
N ARG A 64 48.01 3.33 13.37
CA ARG A 64 48.76 4.39 12.69
C ARG A 64 50.04 4.62 13.50
N LYS A 65 51.19 4.16 13.00
CA LYS A 65 52.51 4.50 13.56
C LYS A 65 52.64 6.02 13.63
N LYS A 66 52.73 6.58 14.84
CA LYS A 66 53.20 7.96 15.04
C LYS A 66 54.70 7.94 15.34
N PRO A 67 55.48 8.88 14.80
CA PRO A 67 56.90 9.00 15.13
C PRO A 67 57.05 9.40 16.59
N GLU A 68 57.99 8.76 17.27
CA GLU A 68 58.36 9.07 18.65
C GLU A 68 58.96 10.47 18.71
N HIS A 69 58.26 11.40 19.35
CA HIS A 69 58.86 12.64 19.84
C HIS A 69 58.97 12.53 21.35
N THR A 70 60.18 12.26 21.82
CA THR A 70 60.58 12.29 23.22
C THR A 70 60.40 13.71 23.76
N GLY A 71 59.36 13.90 24.55
CA GLY A 71 59.08 15.15 25.23
C GLY A 71 57.78 15.02 26.00
N MET A 72 57.87 14.88 27.32
CA MET A 72 56.70 14.83 28.21
C MET A 72 55.92 16.14 28.12
N LYS A 73 55.01 16.26 27.15
CA LYS A 73 54.00 17.31 27.16
C LYS A 73 52.92 16.90 28.16
N LYS A 74 52.83 17.62 29.29
CA LYS A 74 51.68 17.55 30.20
C LYS A 74 50.41 17.81 29.40
N VAL A 75 49.67 16.75 29.06
CA VAL A 75 48.31 16.87 28.54
C VAL A 75 47.42 17.14 29.75
N MET A 76 46.98 18.38 29.93
CA MET A 76 45.96 18.68 30.93
C MET A 76 44.70 17.86 30.60
N ALA A 77 44.16 17.16 31.59
CA ALA A 77 42.92 16.41 31.42
C ALA A 77 41.81 17.38 31.03
N GLN A 78 41.21 17.19 29.85
CA GLN A 78 40.09 18.01 29.43
C GLN A 78 38.88 17.71 30.33
N PRO A 79 38.13 18.72 30.78
CA PRO A 79 36.94 18.51 31.59
C PRO A 79 35.90 17.68 30.81
N ALA A 80 35.13 16.86 31.52
CA ALA A 80 34.10 16.02 30.93
C ALA A 80 33.18 16.83 30.00
N CYS A 81 32.90 16.31 28.81
CA CYS A 81 31.98 16.92 27.87
C CYS A 81 30.57 16.93 28.47
N VAL A 82 30.14 18.07 28.99
CA VAL A 82 28.79 18.21 29.55
C VAL A 82 27.82 18.52 28.40
N ASP A 83 26.87 17.62 28.14
CA ASP A 83 25.87 17.75 27.05
C ASP A 83 24.99 19.01 27.16
N THR A 84 25.06 19.72 28.29
CA THR A 84 24.38 20.99 28.50
C THR A 84 25.02 22.18 27.76
N ARG A 85 26.12 22.02 27.03
CA ARG A 85 26.78 23.14 26.30
C ARG A 85 26.48 23.21 24.80
N LYS A 86 25.62 22.35 24.26
CA LYS A 86 25.21 22.45 22.84
C LYS A 86 24.44 23.75 22.63
N GLY A 87 24.92 24.63 21.75
CA GLY A 87 24.32 25.94 21.47
C GLY A 87 22.95 25.88 20.77
N ASP A 88 22.61 24.72 20.20
CA ASP A 88 21.45 24.57 19.31
C ASP A 88 20.23 23.93 20.00
N LYS A 89 20.18 23.86 21.34
CA LYS A 89 19.11 23.15 22.07
C LYS A 89 17.69 23.65 21.77
N GLN A 90 17.55 24.88 21.29
CA GLN A 90 16.28 25.49 20.89
C GLN A 90 16.16 25.69 19.37
N ILE A 91 17.20 25.41 18.59
CA ILE A 91 17.24 25.63 17.14
C ILE A 91 17.00 24.31 16.43
N VAL A 92 15.98 24.26 15.58
CA VAL A 92 15.72 23.09 14.74
C VAL A 92 16.93 22.84 13.83
N PRO A 93 17.60 21.66 13.97
CA PRO A 93 18.74 21.31 13.14
C PRO A 93 18.44 21.43 11.64
N GLY A 94 19.40 21.93 10.87
CA GLY A 94 19.22 22.20 9.44
C GLY A 94 18.78 20.97 8.61
N TYR A 95 19.13 19.76 9.05
CA TYR A 95 18.69 18.52 8.38
C TYR A 95 17.19 18.26 8.54
N LEU A 96 16.57 18.64 9.66
CA LEU A 96 15.12 18.49 9.85
C LEU A 96 14.34 19.46 8.97
N ARG A 97 14.85 20.68 8.78
CA ARG A 97 14.28 21.65 7.83
C ARG A 97 14.30 21.13 6.41
N ARG A 98 15.44 20.55 5.98
CA ARG A 98 15.57 19.90 4.67
C ARG A 98 14.58 18.75 4.48
N ARG A 99 14.47 17.85 5.46
CA ARG A 99 13.51 16.73 5.41
C ARG A 99 12.05 17.18 5.32
N LYS A 100 11.68 18.23 6.06
CA LYS A 100 10.32 18.80 5.99
C LYS A 100 10.05 19.40 4.60
N ALA A 101 11.00 20.14 4.05
CA ALA A 101 10.88 20.73 2.71
C ALA A 101 10.79 19.66 1.60
N GLU A 102 11.59 18.59 1.70
CA GLU A 102 11.52 17.45 0.78
C GLU A 102 10.15 16.75 0.84
N LYS A 103 9.61 16.55 2.05
CA LYS A 103 8.30 15.95 2.26
C LYS A 103 7.18 16.81 1.68
N GLU A 104 7.24 18.11 1.89
CA GLU A 104 6.25 19.04 1.35
C GLU A 104 6.33 19.13 -0.17
N LYS A 105 7.53 19.18 -0.74
CA LYS A 105 7.73 19.16 -2.19
C LYS A 105 7.22 17.86 -2.81
N ALA A 106 7.51 16.71 -2.20
CA ALA A 106 7.00 15.43 -2.68
C ALA A 106 5.46 15.35 -2.62
N LYS A 107 4.85 15.95 -1.60
CA LYS A 107 3.40 16.08 -1.52
C LYS A 107 2.86 16.96 -2.65
N GLN A 108 3.45 18.14 -2.87
CA GLN A 108 3.06 19.05 -3.95
C GLN A 108 3.21 18.41 -5.34
N ASP A 109 4.31 17.69 -5.60
CA ASP A 109 4.52 16.99 -6.87
C ASP A 109 3.48 15.88 -7.09
N ASN A 110 3.06 15.19 -6.01
CA ASN A 110 2.01 14.18 -6.06
C ASN A 110 0.62 14.80 -6.32
N ASP A 111 0.28 15.86 -5.58
CA ASP A 111 -0.96 16.60 -5.73
C ASP A 111 -1.06 17.19 -7.14
N ALA A 112 0.01 17.81 -7.65
CA ALA A 112 0.07 18.34 -9.01
C ALA A 112 -0.07 17.26 -10.09
N TRP A 113 0.45 16.06 -9.85
CA TRP A 113 0.24 14.92 -10.75
C TRP A 113 -1.22 14.47 -10.75
N LEU A 114 -1.86 14.39 -9.58
CA LEU A 114 -3.29 14.07 -9.46
C LEU A 114 -4.17 15.11 -10.16
N THR A 115 -3.89 16.41 -10.01
CA THR A 115 -4.64 17.48 -10.68
C THR A 115 -4.53 17.36 -12.20
N LYS A 116 -3.34 17.11 -12.74
CA LYS A 116 -3.15 16.89 -14.19
C LYS A 116 -3.91 15.67 -14.71
N GLN A 117 -3.97 14.60 -13.92
CA GLN A 117 -4.78 13.43 -14.28
C GLN A 117 -6.28 13.76 -14.27
N GLN A 118 -6.74 14.51 -13.27
CA GLN A 118 -8.14 14.89 -13.14
C GLN A 118 -8.60 15.84 -14.26
N GLU A 119 -7.74 16.76 -14.71
CA GLU A 119 -8.01 17.62 -15.87
C GLU A 119 -8.13 16.82 -17.18
N THR A 120 -7.40 15.72 -17.29
CA THR A 120 -7.42 14.87 -18.49
C THR A 120 -8.70 14.04 -18.59
N VAL A 121 -9.27 13.63 -17.45
CA VAL A 121 -10.44 12.75 -17.41
C VAL A 121 -11.68 13.54 -17.00
N LYS A 122 -12.55 13.84 -17.97
CA LYS A 122 -13.79 14.57 -17.70
C LYS A 122 -14.76 13.70 -16.89
N PRO A 123 -15.27 14.17 -15.73
CA PRO A 123 -16.31 13.45 -15.02
C PRO A 123 -17.64 13.50 -15.80
N LEU A 124 -18.46 12.48 -15.62
CA LEU A 124 -19.81 12.43 -16.19
C LEU A 124 -20.65 13.62 -15.71
N ALA A 125 -21.36 14.29 -16.61
CA ALA A 125 -22.23 15.41 -16.25
C ALA A 125 -23.39 14.94 -15.35
N GLU A 126 -23.78 15.75 -14.36
CA GLU A 126 -24.80 15.36 -13.38
C GLU A 126 -26.14 15.01 -14.05
N GLN A 127 -26.56 15.77 -15.07
CA GLN A 127 -27.78 15.46 -15.81
C GLN A 127 -27.72 14.10 -16.52
N GLU A 128 -26.56 13.76 -17.10
CA GLU A 128 -26.35 12.47 -17.75
C GLU A 128 -26.36 11.33 -16.73
N LYS A 129 -25.75 11.55 -15.57
CA LYS A 129 -25.78 10.64 -14.42
C LYS A 129 -27.21 10.35 -13.98
N GLN A 130 -28.04 11.38 -13.81
CA GLN A 130 -29.44 11.23 -13.42
C GLN A 130 -30.27 10.48 -14.48
N ASN A 131 -30.03 10.75 -15.77
CA ASN A 131 -30.71 10.04 -16.85
C ASN A 131 -30.37 8.54 -16.83
N ILE A 132 -29.09 8.19 -16.65
CA ILE A 132 -28.64 6.80 -16.51
C ILE A 132 -29.26 6.14 -15.28
N LEU A 133 -29.29 6.83 -14.14
CA LEU A 133 -29.89 6.33 -12.91
C LEU A 133 -31.39 6.04 -13.08
N GLN A 134 -32.10 6.92 -13.79
CA GLN A 134 -33.52 6.71 -14.12
C GLN A 134 -33.70 5.50 -15.04
N GLY A 135 -32.84 5.34 -16.05
CA GLY A 135 -32.83 4.17 -16.94
C GLY A 135 -32.58 2.86 -16.19
N LEU A 136 -31.62 2.84 -15.26
CA LEU A 136 -31.35 1.69 -14.40
C LEU A 136 -32.56 1.34 -13.52
N LYS A 137 -33.21 2.34 -12.92
CA LYS A 137 -34.43 2.15 -12.12
C LYS A 137 -35.59 1.60 -12.97
N ARG A 138 -35.74 2.06 -14.21
CA ARG A 138 -36.73 1.51 -15.17
C ARG A 138 -36.45 0.04 -15.45
N ARG A 139 -35.21 -0.30 -15.80
CA ARG A 139 -34.78 -1.67 -16.08
C ARG A 139 -34.95 -2.59 -14.88
N PHE A 140 -34.67 -2.11 -13.67
CA PHE A 140 -34.94 -2.85 -12.44
C PHE A 140 -36.42 -3.20 -12.30
N ASN A 141 -37.31 -2.22 -12.52
CA ASN A 141 -38.76 -2.44 -12.45
C ASN A 141 -39.24 -3.45 -13.50
N GLU A 142 -38.71 -3.40 -14.72
CA GLU A 142 -39.00 -4.37 -15.79
C GLU A 142 -38.61 -5.79 -15.36
N LEU A 143 -37.38 -5.99 -14.89
CA LEU A 143 -36.89 -7.30 -14.40
C LEU A 143 -37.69 -7.80 -13.19
N ASN A 144 -38.00 -6.90 -12.26
CA ASN A 144 -38.78 -7.23 -11.06
C ASN A 144 -40.22 -7.61 -11.44
N PHE A 145 -40.83 -6.94 -12.42
CA PHE A 145 -42.14 -7.31 -12.94
C PHE A 145 -42.13 -8.70 -13.58
N GLU A 146 -41.14 -9.00 -14.43
CA GLU A 146 -40.96 -10.34 -15.00
C GLU A 146 -40.79 -11.40 -13.90
N TYR A 147 -39.96 -11.11 -12.89
CA TYR A 147 -39.74 -11.98 -11.76
C TYR A 147 -41.03 -12.24 -10.95
N GLN A 148 -41.82 -11.20 -10.69
CA GLN A 148 -43.10 -11.32 -9.97
C GLN A 148 -44.18 -12.02 -10.77
N SER A 149 -44.11 -11.97 -12.09
CA SER A 149 -45.03 -12.70 -12.98
C SER A 149 -44.79 -14.21 -12.98
N LEU A 150 -43.68 -14.68 -12.40
CA LEU A 150 -43.34 -16.09 -12.31
C LEU A 150 -44.35 -16.87 -11.44
N PRO A 151 -44.58 -18.16 -11.73
CA PRO A 151 -45.42 -19.01 -10.90
C PRO A 151 -44.89 -19.10 -9.46
N PHE A 152 -45.79 -19.07 -8.48
CA PHE A 152 -45.42 -19.14 -7.06
C PHE A 152 -44.63 -20.42 -6.71
N THR A 153 -44.95 -21.55 -7.35
CA THR A 153 -44.26 -22.82 -7.15
C THR A 153 -43.33 -23.15 -8.33
N ILE A 154 -42.08 -22.74 -8.23
CA ILE A 154 -41.01 -23.19 -9.14
C ILE A 154 -40.20 -24.28 -8.45
N SER A 155 -40.34 -25.51 -8.95
CA SER A 155 -39.53 -26.64 -8.49
C SER A 155 -38.21 -26.72 -9.26
N PRO A 156 -37.09 -27.16 -8.64
CA PRO A 156 -35.83 -27.40 -9.35
C PRO A 156 -35.95 -28.37 -10.54
N SER A 157 -36.94 -29.27 -10.53
CA SER A 157 -37.24 -30.17 -11.64
C SER A 157 -37.70 -29.44 -12.92
N GLN A 158 -38.25 -28.23 -12.79
CA GLN A 158 -38.62 -27.35 -13.90
C GLN A 158 -37.42 -26.49 -14.33
N HIS A 159 -36.32 -27.14 -14.71
CA HIS A 159 -35.01 -26.52 -14.97
C HIS A 159 -35.07 -25.23 -15.80
N LYS A 160 -35.90 -25.15 -16.86
CA LYS A 160 -36.03 -23.94 -17.69
C LYS A 160 -36.52 -22.73 -16.89
N LYS A 161 -37.60 -22.89 -16.12
CA LYS A 161 -38.18 -21.80 -15.30
C LYS A 161 -37.28 -21.48 -14.12
N TYR A 162 -36.67 -22.49 -13.51
CA TYR A 162 -35.73 -22.32 -12.42
C TYR A 162 -34.49 -21.53 -12.86
N ASN A 163 -33.85 -21.91 -13.97
CA ASN A 163 -32.68 -21.20 -14.50
C ASN A 163 -33.02 -19.76 -14.90
N TYR A 164 -34.19 -19.54 -15.51
CA TYR A 164 -34.65 -18.19 -15.86
C TYR A 164 -34.89 -17.33 -14.61
N LYS A 165 -35.47 -17.90 -13.55
CA LYS A 165 -35.60 -17.24 -12.24
C LYS A 165 -34.23 -16.82 -11.70
N MET A 166 -33.25 -17.73 -11.68
CA MET A 166 -31.89 -17.44 -11.22
C MET A 166 -31.23 -16.31 -12.03
N PHE A 167 -31.41 -16.34 -13.36
CA PHE A 167 -30.92 -15.28 -14.25
C PHE A 167 -31.55 -13.92 -13.92
N LEU A 168 -32.86 -13.87 -13.66
CA LEU A 168 -33.55 -12.64 -13.25
C LEU A 168 -33.01 -12.12 -11.91
N GLU A 169 -32.80 -13.00 -10.92
CA GLU A 169 -32.21 -12.62 -9.62
C GLU A 169 -30.79 -12.06 -9.78
N GLU A 170 -29.95 -12.69 -10.59
CA GLU A 170 -28.59 -12.22 -10.86
C GLU A 170 -28.59 -10.88 -11.60
N ALA A 171 -29.46 -10.73 -12.60
CA ALA A 171 -29.62 -9.49 -13.35
C ALA A 171 -30.12 -8.34 -12.46
N MET A 172 -31.11 -8.60 -11.59
CA MET A 172 -31.58 -7.62 -10.61
C MET A 172 -30.47 -7.22 -9.64
N SER A 173 -29.73 -8.20 -9.10
CA SER A 173 -28.60 -7.95 -8.21
C SER A 173 -27.50 -7.11 -8.88
N GLN A 174 -27.24 -7.31 -10.17
CA GLN A 174 -26.29 -6.49 -10.91
C GLN A 174 -26.77 -5.05 -11.03
N VAL A 175 -28.04 -4.83 -11.38
CA VAL A 175 -28.63 -3.48 -11.48
C VAL A 175 -28.61 -2.76 -10.13
N GLU A 176 -28.87 -3.46 -9.03
CA GLU A 176 -28.77 -2.89 -7.68
C GLU A 176 -27.35 -2.44 -7.34
N LYS A 177 -26.34 -3.26 -7.66
CA LYS A 177 -24.93 -2.89 -7.47
C LYS A 177 -24.56 -1.66 -8.30
N ASP A 178 -25.03 -1.61 -9.53
CA ASP A 178 -24.78 -0.48 -10.42
C ASP A 178 -25.45 0.79 -9.86
N ILE A 179 -26.72 0.73 -9.45
CA ILE A 179 -27.43 1.85 -8.80
C ILE A 179 -26.66 2.33 -7.56
N ALA A 180 -26.26 1.41 -6.67
CA ALA A 180 -25.51 1.74 -5.47
C ALA A 180 -24.18 2.45 -5.78
N LEU A 181 -23.45 1.98 -6.79
CA LEU A 181 -22.21 2.61 -7.24
C LEU A 181 -22.46 4.05 -7.72
N PHE A 182 -23.54 4.27 -8.46
CA PHE A 182 -23.94 5.60 -8.92
C PHE A 182 -24.43 6.52 -7.79
N GLU A 183 -25.08 6.00 -6.75
CA GLU A 183 -25.58 6.79 -5.62
C GLU A 183 -24.46 7.14 -4.62
N GLU A 184 -23.52 6.22 -4.35
CA GLU A 184 -22.38 6.44 -3.43
C GLU A 184 -21.36 7.43 -4.01
N HIS A 185 -21.07 7.35 -5.31
CA HIS A 185 -20.00 8.12 -5.92
C HIS A 185 -20.52 9.42 -6.54
N LYS A 186 -20.09 10.56 -5.99
CA LYS A 186 -20.42 11.89 -6.55
C LYS A 186 -19.87 12.10 -7.96
N TYR A 187 -18.65 11.64 -8.22
CA TYR A 187 -17.98 11.78 -9.52
C TYR A 187 -17.64 10.41 -10.08
N ILE A 188 -18.09 10.14 -11.31
CA ILE A 188 -17.78 8.91 -12.04
C ILE A 188 -17.05 9.29 -13.31
N TYR A 189 -15.91 8.66 -13.52
CA TYR A 189 -15.09 8.85 -14.71
C TYR A 189 -15.37 7.70 -15.67
N THR A 190 -15.83 8.03 -16.87
CA THR A 190 -16.10 7.05 -17.92
C THR A 190 -15.14 7.27 -19.07
N SER A 191 -14.71 6.19 -19.72
CA SER A 191 -14.02 6.25 -21.00
C SER A 191 -15.02 6.62 -22.10
N ASP A 192 -14.59 7.38 -23.11
CA ASP A 192 -15.44 7.86 -24.21
C ASP A 192 -16.25 6.74 -24.88
N ALA A 193 -15.65 5.55 -25.02
CA ALA A 193 -16.33 4.38 -25.59
C ALA A 193 -17.48 3.85 -24.69
N PHE A 194 -17.26 3.81 -23.38
CA PHE A 194 -18.28 3.38 -22.41
C PHE A 194 -19.36 4.44 -22.24
N HIS A 195 -19.00 5.72 -22.32
CA HIS A 195 -19.96 6.83 -22.29
C HIS A 195 -20.98 6.73 -23.44
N CYS A 196 -20.48 6.44 -24.65
CA CYS A 196 -21.33 6.20 -25.81
C CYS A 196 -22.24 4.97 -25.63
N PHE A 197 -21.70 3.87 -25.09
CA PHE A 197 -22.50 2.67 -24.82
C PHE A 197 -23.67 2.95 -23.86
N LEU A 198 -23.41 3.66 -22.76
CA LEU A 198 -24.43 3.99 -21.76
C LEU A 198 -25.53 4.87 -22.32
N LYS A 199 -25.21 5.79 -23.26
CA LYS A 199 -26.21 6.64 -23.92
C LYS A 199 -27.14 5.89 -24.88
N ASN A 200 -26.69 4.78 -25.46
CA ASN A 200 -27.44 4.07 -26.50
C ASN A 200 -28.23 2.87 -25.99
N ASN A 201 -27.95 2.38 -24.77
CA ASN A 201 -28.50 1.11 -24.25
C ASN A 201 -29.36 1.25 -22.98
N LEU A 202 -29.58 2.46 -22.48
CA LEU A 202 -30.40 2.78 -21.30
C LEU A 202 -31.51 3.75 -21.69
#